data_AF-A0A352X3E7-F1
#
_entry.id   AF-A0A352X3E7-F1
#
_cell.length_a   1.000
_cell.length_b   1.000
_cell.length_c   1.000
_cell.angle_alpha   90.00
_cell.angle_beta   90.00
_cell.angle_gamma   90.00
#
_symmetry.space_group_name_H-M   'P 1'
#
loop_
_entity.id
_entity.type
_entity.pdbx_description
1 polymer ?
#
loop_
_entity_poly.entity_id
_entity_poly.type
_entity_poly.pdbx_seq_one_letter_code
_entity_poly.pdbx_strand_id
1 'polypeptide(L)' 'PYLDIFDSWLSRGMDWCSHRLSDDGLHPNVLGYQALLQDVLEWEAFRFL' A
#
# COMPACT_ATOMS: atom_id res chain seq x y z
N PRO A 1 -8.15 7.67 -13.52
CA PRO A 1 -6.77 7.52 -13.00
C PRO A 1 -6.69 6.17 -12.25
N TYR A 2 -5.55 5.50 -12.27
CA TYR A 2 -5.35 4.18 -11.62
C TYR A 2 -4.08 4.23 -10.77
N LEU A 3 -4.17 3.78 -9.52
CA LEU A 3 -3.06 3.67 -8.58
C LEU A 3 -2.72 2.19 -8.41
N ASP A 4 -1.60 1.76 -8.99
CA ASP A 4 -1.12 0.38 -8.85
C ASP A 4 -0.40 0.19 -7.52
N ILE A 5 -1.18 -0.06 -6.48
CA ILE A 5 -0.69 -0.36 -5.14
C ILE A 5 0.15 -1.63 -5.13
N PHE A 6 -0.20 -2.62 -5.93
CA PHE A 6 0.48 -3.91 -5.91
C PHE A 6 1.93 -3.76 -6.41
N ASP A 7 2.12 -3.11 -7.56
CA ASP A 7 3.46 -2.79 -8.08
C ASP A 7 4.25 -1.89 -7.10
N SER A 8 3.60 -0.87 -6.56
CA SER A 8 4.21 0.03 -5.57
C SER A 8 4.71 -0.74 -4.34
N TRP A 9 3.92 -1.70 -3.83
CA TRP A 9 4.28 -2.50 -2.67
C TRP A 9 5.38 -3.50 -2.99
N LEU A 10 5.32 -4.18 -4.13
CA LEU A 10 6.38 -5.08 -4.59
C LEU A 10 7.73 -4.35 -4.72
N SER A 11 7.73 -3.11 -5.21
CA SER A 11 8.95 -2.29 -5.33
C SER A 11 9.61 -1.97 -3.98
N ARG A 12 8.84 -1.99 -2.87
CA ARG A 12 9.34 -1.79 -1.49
C ARG A 12 9.96 -3.05 -0.89
N GLY A 13 9.82 -4.19 -1.57
CA GLY A 13 10.44 -5.47 -1.21
C GLY A 13 9.53 -6.40 -0.40
N MET A 14 9.78 -7.70 -0.54
CA MET A 14 8.96 -8.74 0.09
C MET A 14 8.97 -8.71 1.61
N ASP A 15 10.10 -8.35 2.23
CA ASP A 15 10.17 -8.17 3.68
C ASP A 15 9.29 -7.00 4.15
N TRP A 16 9.20 -5.93 3.36
CA TRP A 16 8.31 -4.81 3.68
C TRP A 16 6.84 -5.21 3.57
N CYS A 17 6.50 -6.01 2.55
CA CYS A 17 5.15 -6.53 2.33
C CYS A 17 4.72 -7.50 3.44
N SER A 18 5.59 -8.43 3.83
CA SER A 18 5.27 -9.46 4.83
C SER A 18 4.90 -8.84 6.19
N HIS A 19 5.58 -7.76 6.59
CA HIS A 19 5.26 -7.03 7.83
C HIS A 19 3.94 -6.24 7.76
N ARG A 20 3.32 -6.12 6.58
CA ARG A 20 2.07 -5.37 6.34
C ARG A 20 0.87 -6.24 6.02
N LEU A 21 1.08 -7.55 5.89
CA LEU A 21 -0.01 -8.51 5.76
C LEU A 21 -0.41 -9.03 7.14
N SER A 22 -1.67 -9.43 7.29
CA SER A 22 -2.12 -10.23 8.42
C SER A 22 -1.61 -11.67 8.33
N ASP A 23 -1.82 -12.43 9.40
CA ASP A 23 -1.39 -13.83 9.50
C ASP A 23 -2.01 -14.75 8.45
N ASP A 24 -3.08 -14.31 7.77
CA ASP A 24 -3.66 -15.02 6.62
C ASP A 24 -2.85 -14.87 5.32
N GLY A 25 -1.83 -14.00 5.30
CA GLY A 25 -0.98 -13.74 4.15
C GLY A 25 -1.69 -13.08 2.97
N LEU A 26 -2.93 -12.62 3.14
CA LEU A 26 -3.77 -12.09 2.08
C LEU A 26 -4.20 -10.65 2.35
N HIS A 27 -4.73 -10.37 3.54
CA HIS A 27 -5.24 -9.05 3.85
C HIS A 27 -4.15 -8.15 4.45
N PRO A 28 -4.23 -6.82 4.27
CA PRO A 28 -3.39 -5.91 5.03
C PRO A 28 -3.69 -5.99 6.52
N ASN A 29 -2.66 -5.92 7.36
CA ASN A 29 -2.82 -5.64 8.78
C ASN A 29 -2.99 -4.13 9.02
N VAL A 30 -2.98 -3.67 10.28
CA VAL A 30 -3.11 -2.25 10.62
C VAL A 30 -2.07 -1.37 9.91
N LEU A 31 -0.79 -1.80 9.88
CA LEU A 31 0.28 -1.07 9.18
C LEU A 31 0.05 -1.08 7.66
N GLY A 32 -0.48 -2.18 7.13
CA GLY A 32 -0.83 -2.29 5.71
C GLY A 32 -1.94 -1.31 5.33
N TYR A 33 -3.03 -1.23 6.09
CA TYR A 33 -4.09 -0.25 5.85
C TYR A 33 -3.63 1.20 6.01
N GLN A 34 -2.72 1.48 6.96
CA GLN A 34 -2.10 2.80 7.08
C GLN A 34 -1.26 3.15 5.84
N ALA A 35 -0.49 2.19 5.31
CA ALA A 35 0.28 2.38 4.09
C ALA A 35 -0.64 2.63 2.88
N LEU A 36 -1.73 1.86 2.74
CA LEU A 36 -2.74 2.09 1.69
C LEU A 36 -3.32 3.51 1.75
N LEU A 37 -3.68 3.97 2.95
CA LEU A 37 -4.22 5.31 3.13
C LEU A 37 -3.19 6.37 2.71
N GLN A 38 -1.94 6.22 3.14
CA GLN A 38 -0.87 7.14 2.76
C GLN A 38 -0.65 7.17 1.25
N ASP A 39 -0.60 6.00 0.60
CA ASP A 39 -0.41 5.88 -0.85
C ASP A 39 -1.54 6.59 -1.62
N VAL A 40 -2.78 6.54 -1.13
CA VAL A 40 -3.93 7.25 -1.71
C VAL A 40 -3.85 8.77 -1.48
N LEU A 41 -3.47 9.21 -0.27
CA LEU A 41 -3.37 10.64 0.07
C LEU A 41 -2.24 11.35 -0.67
N GLU A 42 -1.13 10.65 -0.91
CA GLU A 42 0.03 11.21 -1.62
C GLU A 42 -0.08 11.12 -3.13
N TRP A 43 -1.07 10.38 -3.64
CA TRP A 43 -1.24 10.15 -5.06
C TRP A 43 -1.48 11.45 -5.82
N GLU A 44 -0.58 11.75 -6.77
CA GLU A 44 -0.59 12.98 -7.56
C GLU A 44 -1.94 13.23 -8.25
N ALA A 45 -2.66 12.18 -8.66
CA ALA A 45 -3.96 12.32 -9.31
C ALA A 45 -5.03 12.99 -8.45
N PHE A 46 -4.89 12.96 -7.12
CA PHE A 46 -5.78 13.66 -6.18
C PHE A 46 -5.18 14.93 -5.58
N ARG A 47 -3.88 15.17 -5.78
CA ARG A 47 -3.13 16.26 -5.15
C ARG A 47 -3.35 17.64 -5.79
N PHE A 48 -4.17 17.71 -6.86
CA PHE A 48 -4.50 18.93 -7.60
C PHE A 48 -5.98 19.38 -7.47
N LEU A 49 -6.72 18.86 -6.49
CA LEU A 49 -8.03 19.40 -6.07
C LEU A 49 -7.87 20.34 -4.87
#